data_AF-A0A530AG94-F1
#
_entry.id   AF-A0A530AG94-F1
#
_cell.length_a   1.000
_cell.length_b   1.000
_cell.length_c   1.000
_cell.angle_alpha   90.00
_cell.angle_beta   90.00
_cell.angle_gamma   90.00
#
_symmetry.space_group_name_H-M   'P 1'
#
loop_
_entity.id
_entity.type
_entity.pdbx_description
1 polymer ?
#
loop_
_entity_poly.entity_id
_entity_poly.type
_entity_poly.pdbx_seq_one_letter_code
_entity_poly.pdbx_strand_id
1 'polypeptide(L)' 'MTVAAEGSPPLRMAGARRNPLLQSEAVQGFALISPTFVYALILLVLPILVVIAHSFWTQNYLTIDHTFTLENY' A
#
# COMPACT_ATOMS: atom_id res chain seq x y z
N MET A 1 -30.24 -57.32 7.97
CA MET A 1 -29.01 -57.01 7.23
C MET A 1 -29.30 -55.70 6.48
N THR A 2 -29.17 -54.52 7.11
CA THR A 2 -27.98 -53.63 7.04
C THR A 2 -27.47 -53.54 5.58
N VAL A 3 -27.64 -52.43 4.87
CA VAL A 3 -26.83 -51.21 5.03
C VAL A 3 -27.60 -50.00 4.48
N ALA A 4 -27.91 -49.05 5.37
CA ALA A 4 -28.17 -47.67 5.00
C ALA A 4 -26.81 -46.96 4.90
N ALA A 5 -26.37 -46.67 3.68
CA ALA A 5 -25.23 -45.80 3.42
C ALA A 5 -25.74 -44.39 3.11
N GLU A 6 -26.40 -43.77 4.09
CA GLU A 6 -26.67 -42.33 4.07
C GLU A 6 -25.56 -41.65 4.87
N GLY A 7 -24.58 -41.09 4.17
CA GLY A 7 -23.43 -40.50 4.84
C GLY A 7 -22.42 -39.93 3.86
N SER A 8 -22.82 -38.93 3.09
CA SER A 8 -21.86 -38.01 2.47
C SER A 8 -22.41 -36.61 2.65
N PRO A 9 -21.92 -35.82 3.61
CA PRO A 9 -22.30 -34.43 3.70
C PRO A 9 -21.92 -33.75 2.38
N PRO A 10 -22.75 -32.86 1.82
CA PRO A 10 -22.29 -32.05 0.71
C PRO A 10 -21.06 -31.30 1.22
N LEU A 11 -19.92 -31.48 0.56
CA LEU A 11 -18.77 -30.59 0.73
C LEU A 11 -19.33 -29.18 0.46
N ARG A 12 -19.63 -28.44 1.53
CA ARG A 12 -19.96 -27.03 1.44
C ARG A 12 -18.67 -26.40 0.96
N MET A 13 -18.59 -26.21 -0.35
CA MET A 13 -17.61 -25.37 -1.01
C MET A 13 -17.64 -24.08 -0.19
N ALA A 14 -16.62 -23.89 0.65
CA ALA A 14 -16.52 -22.74 1.52
C ALA A 14 -16.46 -21.55 0.57
N GLY A 15 -17.63 -20.95 0.33
CA GLY A 15 -17.77 -19.83 -0.59
C GLY A 15 -16.80 -18.79 -0.08
N ALA A 16 -15.74 -18.55 -0.85
CA ALA A 16 -14.81 -17.49 -0.60
C ALA A 16 -15.65 -16.27 -0.24
N ARG A 17 -15.58 -15.82 1.01
CA ARG A 17 -16.38 -14.70 1.52
C ARG A 17 -16.05 -13.53 0.61
N ARG A 18 -16.90 -13.30 -0.40
CA ARG A 18 -16.77 -12.14 -1.28
C ARG A 18 -17.04 -10.96 -0.39
N ASN A 19 -16.00 -10.18 -0.12
CA ASN A 19 -16.08 -9.06 0.80
C ASN A 19 -17.08 -8.04 0.20
N PRO A 20 -18.25 -7.80 0.82
CA PRO A 20 -19.30 -6.96 0.23
C PRO A 20 -18.84 -5.52 -0.01
N LEU A 21 -17.78 -5.08 0.69
CA LEU A 21 -17.13 -3.79 0.47
C LEU A 21 -16.44 -3.69 -0.90
N LEU A 22 -15.90 -4.80 -1.43
CA LEU A 22 -15.29 -4.86 -2.78
C LEU A 22 -16.33 -5.00 -3.90
N GLN A 23 -17.61 -5.17 -3.56
CA GLN A 23 -18.73 -5.21 -4.52
C GLN A 23 -19.37 -3.84 -4.75
N SER A 24 -18.95 -2.81 -4.00
CA SER A 24 -19.36 -1.43 -4.25
C SER A 24 -18.70 -0.90 -5.51
N GLU A 25 -19.48 -0.40 -6.46
CA GLU A 25 -18.98 0.23 -7.70
C GLU A 25 -18.00 1.37 -7.41
N ALA A 26 -18.26 2.15 -6.35
CA ALA A 26 -17.38 3.23 -5.92
C ALA A 26 -16.02 2.69 -5.43
N VAL A 27 -16.02 1.63 -4.62
CA VAL A 27 -14.79 1.00 -4.12
C VAL A 27 -13.99 0.39 -5.27
N GLN A 28 -14.67 -0.20 -6.25
CA GLN A 28 -14.03 -0.77 -7.44
C GLN A 28 -13.39 0.32 -8.31
N GLY A 29 -14.06 1.46 -8.51
CA GLY A 29 -13.49 2.63 -9.19
C GLY A 29 -12.25 3.18 -8.49
N PHE A 30 -12.30 3.32 -7.16
CA PHE A 30 -11.14 3.74 -6.38
C PHE A 30 -10.00 2.72 -6.42
N ALA A 31 -10.30 1.42 -6.38
CA ALA A 31 -9.29 0.37 -6.47
C ALA A 31 -8.58 0.35 -7.84
N LEU A 32 -9.28 0.72 -8.92
CA LEU A 32 -8.68 0.81 -10.27
C LEU A 32 -7.71 1.99 -10.41
N ILE A 33 -8.03 3.15 -9.79
CA ILE A 33 -7.19 4.35 -9.91
C ILE A 33 -6.16 4.49 -8.78
N SER A 34 -6.32 3.78 -7.66
CA SER A 34 -5.43 3.93 -6.51
C SER A 34 -3.96 3.64 -6.81
N PRO A 35 -3.56 2.65 -7.63
CA PRO A 35 -2.13 2.40 -7.87
C PRO A 35 -1.47 3.57 -8.60
N THR A 36 -2.14 4.11 -9.62
CA THR A 36 -1.62 5.26 -10.39
C THR A 36 -1.67 6.55 -9.59
N PHE A 37 -2.70 6.74 -8.77
CA PHE A 37 -2.79 7.89 -7.87
C PHE A 37 -1.70 7.89 -6.81
N VAL A 38 -1.46 6.75 -6.15
CA VAL A 38 -0.36 6.59 -5.18
C VAL A 38 0.99 6.82 -5.86
N TYR A 39 1.18 6.29 -7.07
CA TYR A 39 2.40 6.54 -7.84
C TYR A 39 2.61 8.03 -8.12
N ALA A 40 1.58 8.75 -8.56
CA ALA A 40 1.65 10.19 -8.80
C ALA A 40 1.94 10.97 -7.50
N LEU A 41 1.31 10.60 -6.39
CA LEU A 41 1.60 11.19 -5.08
C LEU A 41 3.05 10.97 -4.66
N ILE A 42 3.58 9.76 -4.85
CA ILE A 42 4.99 9.48 -4.57
C ILE A 42 5.88 10.39 -5.41
N LEU A 43 5.65 10.49 -6.72
CA LEU A 43 6.46 11.36 -7.59
C LEU A 43 6.42 12.83 -7.19
N LEU A 44 5.31 13.31 -6.62
CA LEU A 44 5.18 14.68 -6.15
C LEU A 44 5.85 14.88 -4.79
N VAL A 45 5.67 13.96 -3.86
CA VAL A 45 6.16 14.08 -2.47
C VAL A 45 7.64 13.76 -2.36
N LEU A 46 8.15 12.80 -3.13
CA LEU A 46 9.55 12.39 -3.10
C LEU A 46 10.57 13.54 -3.24
N PRO A 47 10.48 14.45 -4.25
CA PRO A 47 11.43 15.55 -4.35
C PRO A 47 11.34 16.53 -3.17
N ILE A 48 10.16 16.72 -2.60
CA ILE A 48 9.98 17.56 -1.41
C ILE A 48 10.71 16.92 -0.22
N LEU A 49 10.56 15.61 -0.03
CA LEU A 49 11.26 14.87 1.03
C LEU A 49 12.79 14.93 0.85
N VAL A 50 13.28 14.87 -0.40
CA VAL A 50 14.71 15.01 -0.70
C VAL A 50 15.23 16.39 -0.29
N VAL A 51 14.51 17.46 -0.62
CA VAL A 51 14.89 18.83 -0.23
C VAL A 51 14.86 18.99 1.29
N ILE A 52 13.84 18.46 1.97
CA ILE A 52 13.74 18.48 3.43
C ILE A 52 14.87 17.66 4.07
N ALA A 53 15.24 16.51 3.52
CA ALA A 53 16.38 15.75 4.06
C ALA A 53 17.69 16.53 3.89
N HIS A 54 17.90 17.10 2.70
CA HIS A 54 19.11 17.84 2.38
C HIS A 54 19.23 19.15 3.18
N SER A 55 18.12 19.74 3.62
CA SER A 55 18.18 20.98 4.41
C SER A 55 18.80 20.78 5.80
N PHE A 56 18.82 19.56 6.32
CA PHE A 56 19.51 19.20 7.56
C PHE A 56 20.97 18.76 7.37
N TRP A 57 21.47 18.76 6.14
CA TRP A 57 22.85 18.41 5.79
C TRP A 57 23.64 19.66 5.42
N THR A 58 24.94 19.66 5.70
CA THR A 58 25.82 20.77 5.36
C THR A 58 26.74 20.39 4.19
N GLN A 59 27.20 21.40 3.44
CA GLN A 59 28.10 21.19 2.32
C GLN A 59 29.34 22.09 2.47
N ASN A 60 30.51 21.46 2.49
CA ASN A 60 31.77 22.17 2.39
C ASN A 60 32.36 21.95 1.00
N TYR A 61 32.22 22.95 0.13
CA TYR A 61 32.67 22.93 -1.25
C TYR A 61 32.06 21.77 -2.07
N LEU A 62 32.73 20.62 -2.18
CA LEU A 62 32.29 19.44 -2.93
C LEU A 62 31.90 18.25 -2.03
N THR A 63 32.04 18.40 -0.71
CA THR A 63 31.73 17.32 0.25
C THR A 63 30.43 17.63 0.97
N ILE A 64 29.50 16.68 0.91
CA ILE A 64 28.22 16.74 1.64
C ILE A 64 28.40 15.95 2.95
N ASP A 65 28.08 16.58 4.08
CA ASP A 65 28.01 15.93 5.38
C ASP A 65 26.55 15.51 5.65
N HIS A 66 26.32 14.20 5.72
CA HIS A 66 25.00 13.60 5.92
C HIS A 66 24.60 13.49 7.40
N THR A 67 25.37 14.12 8.29
CA THR A 67 25.04 14.23 9.72
C THR A 67 23.86 15.19 9.90
N PHE A 68 22.84 14.76 10.65
CA PHE A 68 21.70 15.63 10.96
C PHE A 68 22.16 16.83 11.80
N THR A 69 21.90 18.04 11.31
CA THR A 69 22.21 19.29 12.00
C THR A 69 21.16 20.37 11.70
N LEU A 70 21.14 21.41 12.54
CA LEU A 70 20.27 22.58 12.40
C LEU A 70 21.03 23.84 11.98
N GLU A 71 22.31 23.73 11.62
CA GLU A 71 23.16 24.89 11.27
C GLU A 71 22.66 25.73 10.08
N ASN A 72 21.84 25.16 9.20
CA ASN A 72 21.25 25.87 8.06
C ASN A 72 19.97 26.67 8.42
N TYR A 73 19.50 26.61 9.66
CA TYR A 73 18.27 27.21 10.15
C TYR A 73 18.54 28.21 11.28
#